data_AF-A0A9X2HX41-F1
#
_entry.id   AF-A0A9X2HX41-F1
#
_cell.length_a   1.000
_cell.length_b   1.000
_cell.length_c   1.000
_cell.angle_alpha   90.00
_cell.angle_beta   90.00
_cell.angle_gamma   90.00
#
_symmetry.space_group_name_H-M   'P 1'
#
loop_
_entity.id
_entity.type
_entity.pdbx_description
1 polymer ?
#
loop_
_entity_poly.entity_id
_entity_poly.type
_entity_poly.pdbx_seq_one_letter_code
_entity_poly.pdbx_strand_id
1 'polypeptide(L)'
;MAKPDMTQDERVQAIDHAYGSMPWLKSRERKRVSVKVFKSGNSMALRLPASLGLQAGSEIELEIEDDAHVSFDLPDKPKRKIDVARFWGTLPDLTPIPDEDRLFAPRDDSDR
;
A
#
# COMPACT_ATOMS: atom_id res chain seq x y z
N MET A 1 3.37 33.92 -6.55
CA MET A 1 4.54 33.39 -5.82
C MET A 1 4.81 31.99 -6.36
N ALA A 2 5.84 31.83 -7.20
CA ALA A 2 6.21 30.52 -7.76
C ALA A 2 6.86 29.68 -6.67
N LYS A 3 6.42 28.43 -6.50
CA LYS A 3 7.09 27.48 -5.59
C LYS A 3 8.47 27.17 -6.17
N PRO A 4 9.55 27.17 -5.38
CA PRO A 4 10.87 26.81 -5.87
C PRO A 4 10.83 25.36 -6.38
N ASP A 5 11.38 25.14 -7.57
CA ASP A 5 11.51 23.82 -8.18
C ASP A 5 12.61 23.05 -7.43
N MET A 6 12.17 22.31 -6.42
CA MET A 6 13.06 21.56 -5.53
C MET A 6 13.45 20.27 -6.21
N THR A 7 14.74 20.05 -6.39
CA THR A 7 15.25 18.88 -7.12
C THR A 7 14.88 17.59 -6.39
N GLN A 8 14.74 16.50 -7.15
CA GLN A 8 14.24 15.22 -6.63
C GLN A 8 15.08 14.71 -5.43
N ASP A 9 16.38 14.98 -5.42
CA ASP A 9 17.30 14.61 -4.34
C ASP A 9 17.09 15.45 -3.07
N GLU A 10 16.80 16.75 -3.19
CA GLU A 10 16.48 17.63 -2.05
C GLU A 10 15.13 17.26 -1.42
N ARG A 11 14.15 16.84 -2.24
CA ARG A 11 12.87 16.31 -1.74
C ARG A 11 13.06 15.02 -0.97
N VAL A 12 13.95 14.13 -1.44
CA VAL A 12 14.28 12.89 -0.74
C VAL A 12 14.99 13.17 0.57
N GLN A 13 15.95 14.09 0.61
CA GLN A 13 16.69 14.46 1.83
C GLN A 13 15.81 15.17 2.87
N ALA A 14 14.90 16.06 2.44
CA ALA A 14 13.95 16.72 3.36
C ALA A 14 12.95 15.72 3.97
N ILE A 15 12.55 14.71 3.19
CA ILE A 15 11.77 13.58 3.68
C ILE A 15 12.62 12.75 4.66
N ASP A 16 13.87 12.41 4.33
CA ASP A 16 14.71 11.59 5.21
C ASP A 16 14.98 12.26 6.58
N HIS A 17 15.20 13.58 6.59
CA HIS A 17 15.40 14.35 7.83
C HIS A 17 14.13 14.45 8.69
N ALA A 18 12.95 14.52 8.06
CA ALA A 18 11.67 14.47 8.76
C ALA A 18 11.33 13.07 9.30
N TYR A 19 11.88 12.02 8.68
CA TYR A 19 11.60 10.62 9.02
C TYR A 19 12.59 10.02 10.04
N GLY A 20 13.76 10.66 10.24
CA GLY A 20 14.70 10.29 11.30
C GLY A 20 14.11 10.33 12.71
N SER A 21 13.02 11.07 12.93
CA SER A 21 12.29 11.16 14.22
C SER A 21 11.08 10.21 14.33
N MET A 22 10.76 9.47 13.26
CA MET A 22 9.55 8.65 13.16
C MET A 22 9.88 7.24 12.62
N PRO A 23 10.54 6.38 13.41
CA PRO A 23 11.01 5.05 12.98
C PRO A 23 9.88 4.07 12.59
N TRP A 24 8.64 4.39 12.95
CA TRP A 24 7.42 3.68 12.53
C TRP A 24 6.94 3.99 11.10
N LEU A 25 7.41 5.07 10.50
CA LEU A 25 7.01 5.53 9.18
C LEU A 25 8.06 5.06 8.16
N LYS A 26 8.34 3.76 8.11
CA LYS A 26 9.33 3.24 7.16
C LYS A 26 8.87 3.51 5.73
N SER A 27 9.67 4.29 4.98
CA SER A 27 9.51 4.44 3.54
C SER A 27 9.46 3.06 2.90
N ARG A 28 8.40 2.79 2.13
CA ARG A 28 8.23 1.51 1.44
C ARG A 28 9.35 1.39 0.41
N GLU A 29 10.30 0.49 0.65
CA GLU A 29 11.40 0.24 -0.28
C GLU A 29 10.81 -0.21 -1.64
N ARG A 30 11.07 0.57 -2.69
CA ARG A 30 10.59 0.28 -4.05
C ARG A 30 11.76 -0.14 -4.93
N LYS A 31 11.85 -1.43 -5.20
CA LYS A 31 12.78 -1.98 -6.19
C LYS A 31 12.08 -2.13 -7.54
N ARG A 32 12.58 -1.42 -8.57
CA ARG A 32 12.11 -1.57 -9.96
C ARG A 32 13.07 -2.46 -10.72
N VAL A 33 12.55 -3.47 -11.41
CA VAL A 33 13.32 -4.39 -12.24
C VAL A 33 12.68 -4.45 -13.61
N SER A 34 13.45 -4.24 -14.67
CA SER A 34 12.99 -4.48 -16.03
C SER A 34 13.09 -5.97 -16.35
N VAL A 35 12.00 -6.55 -16.84
CA VAL A 35 11.92 -7.95 -17.23
C VAL A 35 11.43 -8.05 -18.67
N LYS A 36 11.85 -9.10 -19.37
CA LYS A 36 11.36 -9.40 -20.72
C LYS A 36 10.16 -10.33 -20.65
N VAL A 37 9.22 -10.14 -21.57
CA VAL A 37 8.06 -11.00 -21.77
C VAL A 37 8.37 -11.99 -22.89
N PHE A 38 7.98 -13.24 -22.70
CA PHE A 38 8.25 -14.36 -23.61
C PHE A 38 6.95 -15.07 -23.97
N LYS A 39 6.89 -15.61 -25.19
CA LYS A 39 5.79 -16.49 -25.60
C LYS A 39 5.95 -17.86 -24.96
N SER A 40 4.89 -18.37 -24.34
CA SER A 40 4.79 -19.70 -23.76
C SER A 40 3.52 -20.37 -24.29
N GLY A 41 3.66 -21.10 -25.41
CA GLY A 41 2.51 -21.67 -26.12
C GLY A 41 1.56 -20.58 -26.63
N ASN A 42 0.30 -20.63 -26.20
CA ASN A 42 -0.73 -19.62 -26.49
C ASN A 42 -0.78 -18.47 -25.48
N SER A 43 0.15 -18.44 -24.52
CA SER A 43 0.16 -17.46 -23.44
C SER A 43 1.46 -16.64 -23.45
N MET A 44 1.44 -15.52 -22.72
CA MET A 44 2.62 -14.70 -22.45
C MET A 44 3.11 -14.98 -21.03
N ALA A 45 4.43 -15.05 -20.85
CA ALA A 45 5.07 -15.32 -19.57
C ALA A 45 6.17 -14.28 -19.30
N LEU A 46 6.34 -13.92 -18.03
CA LEU A 46 7.38 -13.02 -17.56
C LEU A 46 8.24 -13.71 -16.51
N ARG A 47 9.53 -13.41 -16.49
CA ARG A 47 10.48 -14.03 -15.53
C ARG A 47 10.47 -13.24 -14.23
N LEU A 48 10.00 -13.87 -13.17
CA LEU A 48 10.04 -13.31 -11.83
C LEU A 48 11.32 -13.75 -11.10
N PRO A 49 12.03 -12.85 -10.41
CA PRO A 49 13.15 -13.23 -9.55
C PRO A 49 12.73 -14.21 -8.45
N ALA A 50 13.50 -15.27 -8.22
CA ALA A 50 13.24 -16.27 -7.18
C ALA A 50 13.19 -15.66 -5.76
N SER A 51 13.87 -14.52 -5.55
CA SER A 51 13.84 -13.77 -4.30
C SER A 51 12.45 -13.21 -3.92
N LEU A 52 11.47 -13.22 -4.85
CA LEU A 52 10.09 -12.89 -4.50
C LEU A 52 9.40 -13.97 -3.64
N GLY A 53 9.97 -15.17 -3.54
CA GLY A 53 9.41 -16.25 -2.73
C GLY A 53 8.17 -16.93 -3.32
N LEU A 54 7.88 -16.71 -4.61
CA LEU A 54 6.82 -17.43 -5.32
C LEU A 54 7.25 -18.88 -5.56
N GLN A 55 6.36 -19.83 -5.22
CA GLN A 55 6.57 -21.23 -5.53
C GLN A 55 6.08 -21.54 -6.95
N ALA A 56 6.82 -22.38 -7.67
CA ALA A 56 6.39 -22.81 -8.99
C ALA A 56 5.10 -23.64 -8.88
N GLY A 57 4.11 -23.31 -9.71
CA GLY A 57 2.79 -23.95 -9.67
C GLY A 57 1.80 -23.30 -8.70
N SER A 58 2.19 -22.24 -7.98
CA SER A 58 1.23 -21.43 -7.21
C SER A 58 0.32 -20.63 -8.14
N GLU A 59 -0.96 -20.55 -7.77
CA GLU A 59 -1.94 -19.67 -8.40
C GLU A 59 -1.86 -18.27 -7.79
N ILE A 60 -1.92 -17.25 -8.63
CA ILE A 60 -1.90 -15.84 -8.22
C ILE A 60 -3.03 -15.10 -8.92
N GLU A 61 -3.68 -14.19 -8.20
CA GLU A 61 -4.66 -13.28 -8.77
C GLU A 61 -3.91 -12.10 -9.41
N LEU A 62 -4.34 -11.74 -10.62
CA LEU A 62 -3.76 -10.67 -11.41
C LEU A 62 -4.78 -9.54 -11.52
N GLU A 63 -4.44 -8.36 -10.99
CA GLU A 63 -5.25 -7.16 -11.12
C GLU A 63 -4.67 -6.29 -12.25
N ILE A 64 -5.53 -5.92 -13.20
CA ILE A 64 -5.18 -5.06 -14.33
C ILE A 64 -5.86 -3.70 -14.10
N GLU A 65 -5.03 -2.67 -13.93
CA GLU A 65 -5.46 -1.29 -13.73
C GLU A 65 -5.08 -0.46 -14.96
N ASP A 66 -6.07 0.24 -15.54
CA ASP A 66 -5.95 1.15 -16.68
C ASP A 66 -5.16 0.60 -17.89
N ASP A 67 -5.25 -0.71 -18.14
CA ASP A 67 -4.57 -1.44 -19.23
C ASP A 67 -3.03 -1.33 -19.27
N ALA A 68 -2.42 -0.71 -18.26
CA ALA A 68 -0.98 -0.41 -18.22
C ALA A 68 -0.28 -0.95 -16.99
N HIS A 69 -1.01 -1.15 -15.88
CA HIS A 69 -0.45 -1.60 -14.63
C HIS A 69 -0.99 -2.99 -14.30
N VAL A 70 -0.06 -3.93 -14.18
CA VAL A 70 -0.35 -5.29 -13.73
C VAL A 70 0.21 -5.44 -12.34
N SER A 71 -0.66 -5.73 -11.38
CA SER A 71 -0.27 -6.04 -10.02
C SER A 71 -0.75 -7.43 -9.63
N PHE A 72 -0.01 -8.07 -8.72
CA PHE A 72 -0.38 -9.38 -8.19
C PHE A 72 -0.03 -9.42 -6.71
N ASP A 73 -0.89 -10.09 -5.95
CA ASP A 73 -0.63 -10.35 -4.55
C ASP A 73 -0.06 -11.75 -4.34
N LEU A 74 0.81 -11.85 -3.34
CA LEU A 74 1.33 -13.13 -2.90
C LEU A 74 0.21 -13.87 -2.15
N PRO A 75 -0.07 -15.14 -2.49
CA PRO A 75 -1.25 -15.86 -2.05
C PRO A 75 -1.31 -16.07 -0.52
N ASP A 76 -0.15 -16.08 0.15
CA ASP A 76 -0.03 -16.29 1.59
C ASP A 76 0.53 -15.06 2.31
N LYS A 77 0.15 -13.84 1.90
CA LYS A 77 0.35 -12.69 2.79
C LYS A 77 -0.60 -12.89 3.98
N PRO A 78 -0.10 -13.09 5.22
CA PRO A 78 -0.97 -13.14 6.37
C PRO A 78 -1.72 -11.80 6.41
N LYS A 79 -3.05 -11.86 6.37
CA LYS A 79 -3.89 -10.67 6.59
C LYS A 79 -3.36 -9.99 7.84
N ARG A 80 -2.98 -8.71 7.73
CA ARG A 80 -2.50 -7.94 8.88
C ARG A 80 -3.59 -7.97 9.94
N LYS A 81 -3.45 -8.86 10.91
CA LYS A 81 -4.33 -8.90 12.06
C LYS A 81 -3.91 -7.77 12.97
N ILE A 82 -4.89 -6.94 13.32
CA ILE A 82 -4.74 -5.97 14.37
C ILE A 82 -4.57 -6.76 15.68
N ASP A 83 -3.42 -6.61 16.33
CA ASP A 83 -3.14 -7.25 17.62
C ASP A 83 -3.88 -6.48 18.72
N VAL A 84 -5.10 -6.94 19.05
CA VAL A 84 -5.97 -6.30 20.05
C VAL A 84 -5.32 -6.22 21.41
N ALA A 85 -4.52 -7.23 21.79
CA ALA A 85 -3.86 -7.26 23.09
C ALA A 85 -2.85 -6.11 23.26
N ARG A 86 -2.28 -5.60 22.15
CA ARG A 86 -1.30 -4.52 22.19
C ARG A 86 -1.89 -3.17 22.58
N PHE A 87 -3.17 -2.92 22.29
CA PHE A 87 -3.81 -1.63 22.59
C PHE A 87 -5.01 -1.74 23.52
N TRP A 88 -5.43 -2.95 23.89
CA TRP A 88 -6.47 -3.16 24.89
C TRP A 88 -6.09 -2.44 26.19
N GLY A 89 -6.97 -1.53 26.65
CA GLY A 89 -6.73 -0.74 27.87
C GLY A 89 -5.85 0.51 27.70
N THR A 90 -5.43 0.88 26.48
CA THR A 90 -4.64 2.11 26.25
C THR A 90 -5.47 3.39 26.44
N LEU A 91 -6.80 3.29 26.35
CA LEU A 91 -7.75 4.38 26.55
C LEU A 91 -8.83 3.92 27.55
N PRO A 92 -8.50 3.86 28.85
CA PRO A 92 -9.41 3.35 29.88
C PRO A 92 -10.61 4.28 30.13
N ASP A 93 -10.43 5.58 29.88
CA ASP A 93 -11.43 6.61 30.14
C ASP A 93 -12.28 6.93 28.89
N LEU A 94 -12.28 6.04 27.88
CA LEU A 94 -13.07 6.23 26.68
C LEU A 94 -14.55 6.00 26.99
N THR A 95 -15.34 7.08 26.94
CA THR A 95 -16.79 7.00 27.11
C THR A 95 -17.48 6.73 25.77
N PRO A 96 -18.53 5.89 25.75
CA PRO A 96 -19.37 5.73 24.56
C PRO A 96 -19.96 7.09 24.15
N ILE A 97 -19.82 7.43 22.87
CA ILE A 97 -20.43 8.61 22.27
C ILE A 97 -21.97 8.47 22.36
N PRO A 98 -22.74 9.50 22.75
CA PRO A 98 -24.20 9.44 22.79
C PRO A 98 -24.80 9.23 21.39
N ASP A 99 -25.99 8.65 21.31
CA ASP A 99 -26.57 8.20 20.04
C ASP A 99 -26.82 9.34 19.04
N GLU A 100 -27.11 10.54 19.53
CA GLU A 100 -27.30 11.75 18.71
C GLU A 100 -26.05 12.15 17.92
N ASP A 101 -24.87 11.96 18.50
CA ASP A 101 -23.57 12.27 17.90
C ASP A 101 -23.09 11.16 16.94
N ARG A 102 -23.80 10.02 16.88
CA ARG A 102 -23.52 8.92 15.94
C ARG A 102 -24.22 9.10 14.59
N LEU A 103 -25.08 10.11 14.46
CA LEU A 103 -25.82 10.38 13.23
C LEU A 103 -24.91 11.07 12.21
N PHE A 104 -24.66 10.39 11.10
CA PHE A 104 -24.05 11.02 9.94
C PHE A 104 -25.10 11.87 9.22
N ALA A 105 -24.71 13.08 8.81
CA ALA A 105 -25.53 13.87 7.91
C ALA A 105 -25.82 13.06 6.63
N PRO A 106 -27.02 13.19 6.04
CA PRO A 106 -27.30 12.61 4.75
C PRO A 106 -26.24 13.08 3.76
N ARG A 107 -25.72 12.15 2.97
CA ARG A 107 -24.79 12.48 1.89
C ARG A 107 -25.52 13.45 0.96
N ASP A 108 -24.95 14.62 0.74
CA ASP A 108 -25.50 15.59 -0.19
C ASP A 108 -25.27 15.06 -1.62
N ASP A 109 -26.32 14.46 -2.18
CA ASP A 109 -26.32 13.89 -3.53
C ASP A 109 -26.78 14.92 -4.58
N SER A 110 -26.80 16.22 -4.25
CA SER A 110 -27.28 17.30 -5.15
C SER A 110 -26.43 17.54 -6.40
N ASP A 111 -25.23 16.96 -6.48
CA ASP A 111 -24.27 17.12 -7.59
C ASP A 111 -24.07 15.84 -8.45
N ARG A 112 -25.02 14.89 -8.44
CA ARG A 112 -24.95 13.63 -9.22
C ARG A 112 -25.85 13.57 -10.44
#